data_AF-A0A853SZW3-F1
#
_entry.id   AF-A0A853SZW3-F1
#
_cell.length_a   1.000
_cell.length_b   1.000
_cell.length_c   1.000
_cell.angle_alpha   90.00
_cell.angle_beta   90.00
_cell.angle_gamma   90.00
#
_symmetry.space_group_name_H-M   'P 1'
#
loop_
_entity.id
_entity.type
_entity.pdbx_description
1 polymer ?
#
loop_
_entity_poly.entity_id
_entity_poly.type
_entity_poly.pdbx_seq_one_letter_code
_entity_poly.pdbx_strand_id
1 'polypeptide(L)' 'MSSRGPIPAPETPAEAAYKRDRALLRALYTCQPVLFDGKQHFLHSMSPQVLGGGVSTTIYLMGDATPRQPGEITFMEQAQ' A
#
# COMPACT_ATOMS: atom_id res chain seq x y z
N MET A 1 39.43 11.85 -4.64
CA MET A 1 38.96 12.28 -3.30
C MET A 1 37.66 11.55 -3.02
N SER A 2 37.66 10.60 -2.07
CA SER A 2 36.48 9.74 -1.82
C SER A 2 35.71 10.31 -0.62
N SER A 3 34.58 10.96 -0.89
CA SER A 3 33.68 11.47 0.15
C SER A 3 32.93 10.30 0.78
N ARG A 4 33.42 9.79 1.90
CA ARG A 4 32.61 8.94 2.79
C ARG A 4 31.49 9.81 3.35
N GLY A 5 30.26 9.58 2.86
CA GLY A 5 29.07 10.15 3.48
C GLY A 5 28.97 9.75 4.96
N PRO A 6 28.27 10.54 5.79
CA PRO A 6 28.12 10.22 7.20
C PRO A 6 27.49 8.83 7.36
N ILE A 7 28.03 8.06 8.31
CA ILE A 7 27.47 6.76 8.70
C ILE A 7 26.08 7.06 9.30
N PRO A 8 24.99 6.42 8.82
CA PRO A 8 23.67 6.59 9.41
C PRO A 8 23.71 6.31 10.90
N ALA A 9 23.07 7.15 11.71
CA ALA A 9 23.00 6.93 13.14
C ALA A 9 22.37 5.56 13.44
N PRO A 10 22.80 4.85 14.50
CA PRO A 10 22.19 3.61 14.93
C PRO A 10 20.71 3.84 15.21
N GLU A 11 19.86 2.98 14.65
CA GLU A 11 18.43 3.05 14.83
C GLU A 11 18.04 2.82 16.29
N THR A 12 17.19 3.68 16.83
CA THR A 12 16.65 3.50 18.18
C THR A 12 15.64 2.36 18.22
N PRO A 13 15.44 1.69 19.37
CA PRO A 13 14.42 0.63 19.49
C PRO A 13 13.01 1.08 19.10
N ALA A 14 12.67 2.36 19.35
CA ALA A 14 11.38 2.94 18.99
C ALA A 14 11.21 3.08 17.46
N GLU A 15 12.25 3.50 16.74
CA GLU A 15 12.25 3.57 15.28
C GLU A 15 12.12 2.18 14.65
N ALA A 16 12.82 1.18 15.20
CA ALA A 16 12.74 -0.19 14.73
C ALA A 16 11.33 -0.79 14.91
N ALA A 17 10.70 -0.55 16.07
CA ALA A 17 9.31 -0.94 16.32
C ALA A 17 8.35 -0.27 15.32
N TYR A 18 8.49 1.05 15.12
CA TYR A 18 7.68 1.78 14.16
C TYR A 18 7.83 1.26 12.72
N LYS A 19 9.06 0.99 12.26
CA LYS A 19 9.29 0.41 10.92
C LYS A 19 8.64 -0.95 10.77
N ARG A 20 8.74 -1.80 11.80
CA ARG A 20 8.09 -3.12 11.82
C ARG A 20 6.58 -2.98 11.70
N ASP A 21 5.96 -2.13 12.53
CA ASP A 21 4.51 -1.95 12.54
C ASP A 21 4.03 -1.39 11.20
N ARG A 22 4.75 -0.41 10.64
CA ARG A 22 4.47 0.13 9.30
C ARG A 22 4.58 -0.95 8.21
N ALA A 23 5.60 -1.80 8.27
CA ALA A 23 5.77 -2.89 7.31
C ALA A 23 4.64 -3.93 7.43
N LEU A 24 4.23 -4.25 8.66
CA LEU A 24 3.13 -5.17 8.93
C LEU A 24 1.79 -4.61 8.43
N LEU A 25 1.49 -3.35 8.73
CA LEU A 25 0.30 -2.67 8.21
C LEU A 25 0.29 -2.66 6.68
N ARG A 26 1.43 -2.36 6.05
CA ARG A 26 1.56 -2.42 4.59
C ARG A 26 1.31 -3.83 4.05
N ALA A 27 1.85 -4.85 4.71
CA ALA A 27 1.67 -6.24 4.30
C ALA A 27 0.20 -6.67 4.39
N LEU A 28 -0.47 -6.38 5.52
CA LEU A 28 -1.90 -6.65 5.70
C LEU A 28 -2.72 -6.00 4.59
N TYR A 29 -2.39 -4.75 4.26
CA TYR A 29 -3.07 -4.00 3.22
C TYR A 29 -2.88 -4.61 1.82
N THR A 30 -1.64 -4.91 1.44
CA THR A 30 -1.33 -5.43 0.10
C THR A 30 -1.78 -6.88 -0.09
N CYS A 31 -1.89 -7.64 1.00
CA CYS A 31 -2.37 -9.02 0.97
C CYS A 31 -3.90 -9.12 1.00
N GLN A 32 -4.62 -8.00 1.01
CA GLN A 32 -6.08 -8.02 1.00
C GLN A 32 -6.59 -8.49 -0.38
N PRO A 33 -7.35 -9.61 -0.43
CA PRO A 33 -7.90 -10.11 -1.69
C PRO A 33 -9.08 -9.24 -2.12
N VAL A 34 -9.10 -8.93 -3.42
CA VAL A 34 -10.15 -8.15 -4.07
C VAL A 34 -10.60 -8.82 -5.35
N LEU A 35 -11.82 -8.52 -5.78
CA LEU A 35 -12.37 -8.96 -7.06
C LEU A 35 -12.32 -7.82 -8.06
N PHE A 36 -11.79 -8.11 -9.23
CA PHE A 36 -11.81 -7.26 -10.41
C PHE A 36 -12.17 -8.12 -11.62
N ASP A 37 -13.19 -7.73 -12.38
CA ASP A 37 -13.70 -8.49 -13.54
C ASP A 37 -14.00 -9.97 -13.21
N GLY A 38 -14.57 -10.22 -12.03
CA GLY A 38 -14.90 -11.58 -11.55
C GLY A 38 -13.69 -12.45 -11.17
N LYS A 39 -12.47 -11.94 -11.27
CA LYS A 39 -11.24 -12.64 -10.90
C LYS A 39 -10.67 -12.11 -9.59
N GLN A 40 -10.03 -12.98 -8.83
CA GLN A 40 -9.35 -12.61 -7.59
C GLN A 40 -7.99 -11.97 -7.91
N HIS A 41 -7.76 -10.82 -7.30
CA HIS A 41 -6.52 -10.03 -7.33
C HIS A 41 -6.12 -9.61 -5.91
N PHE A 42 -4.96 -8.98 -5.80
CA PHE A 42 -4.46 -8.39 -4.57
C PHE A 42 -4.10 -6.92 -4.80
N LEU A 43 -4.23 -6.10 -3.77
CA LEU A 43 -3.87 -4.69 -3.85
C LEU A 43 -2.35 -4.52 -3.89
N HIS A 44 -1.84 -3.76 -4.86
CA HIS A 44 -0.46 -3.31 -4.86
C HIS A 44 -0.30 -1.99 -4.11
N SER A 45 -1.16 -1.01 -4.43
CA SER A 45 -1.19 0.29 -3.78
C SER A 45 -2.53 0.98 -3.96
N MET A 46 -2.86 1.89 -3.04
CA MET A 46 -3.95 2.85 -3.22
C MET A 46 -3.43 4.25 -2.90
N SER A 47 -3.70 5.18 -3.81
CA SER A 47 -3.19 6.55 -3.75
C SER A 47 -4.37 7.51 -3.65
N PRO A 48 -4.76 7.94 -2.44
CA PRO A 48 -5.78 8.96 -2.27
C PRO A 48 -5.23 10.32 -2.73
N GLN A 49 -6.06 11.08 -3.42
CA GLN A 49 -5.80 12.43 -3.91
C GLN A 49 -7.00 13.31 -3.55
N VAL A 50 -6.71 14.50 -3.02
CA VAL A 50 -7.75 15.49 -2.70
C VAL A 50 -7.98 16.36 -3.94
N LEU A 51 -9.19 16.34 -4.47
CA LEU A 51 -9.59 17.09 -5.66
C LEU A 51 -10.86 17.89 -5.34
N GLY A 52 -10.76 19.22 -5.36
CA GLY A 52 -11.93 20.12 -5.27
C GLY A 52 -12.77 19.96 -3.99
N GLY A 53 -12.19 19.50 -2.89
CA GLY A 53 -12.90 19.23 -1.63
C GLY A 53 -13.42 17.80 -1.46
N GLY A 54 -13.25 16.93 -2.47
CA GLY A 54 -13.48 15.49 -2.37
C GLY A 54 -12.18 14.68 -2.28
N VAL A 55 -12.27 13.43 -1.84
CA VAL A 55 -11.18 12.45 -1.90
C VAL A 55 -11.45 11.49 -3.06
N SER A 56 -10.56 11.47 -4.03
CA SER A 56 -10.53 10.47 -5.10
C SER A 56 -9.39 9.50 -4.83
N THR A 57 -9.51 8.22 -5.16
CA THR A 57 -8.46 7.24 -4.88
C THR A 57 -8.15 6.42 -6.11
N THR A 58 -6.89 6.36 -6.51
CA THR A 58 -6.43 5.48 -7.59
C THR A 58 -5.90 4.18 -7.00
N ILE A 59 -6.33 3.05 -7.53
CA ILE A 59 -5.96 1.71 -7.07
C ILE A 59 -5.09 1.03 -8.13
N TYR A 60 -4.06 0.32 -7.69
CA TYR A 60 -3.24 -0.56 -8.52
C TYR A 60 -3.30 -1.98 -7.98
N LEU A 61 -3.40 -2.97 -8.88
CA LEU A 61 -3.44 -4.38 -8.53
C LEU A 61 -2.06 -5.01 -8.70
N MET A 62 -1.78 -6.05 -7.92
CA MET A 62 -0.53 -6.81 -8.03
C MET A 62 -0.38 -7.39 -9.44
N GLY A 63 0.74 -7.04 -10.09
CA GLY A 63 1.04 -7.49 -11.46
C GLY A 63 0.35 -6.71 -12.58
N ASP A 64 -0.46 -5.69 -12.25
CA ASP A 64 -1.12 -4.82 -13.24
C ASP A 64 -0.80 -3.34 -12.94
N ALA A 65 -0.19 -2.65 -13.91
CA ALA A 65 0.14 -1.23 -13.82
C ALA A 65 -1.03 -0.31 -14.20
N THR A 66 -2.17 -0.87 -14.64
CA THR A 66 -3.34 -0.09 -15.06
C THR A 66 -4.03 0.53 -13.84
N PRO A 67 -4.22 1.86 -13.81
CA PRO A 67 -4.94 2.52 -12.71
C PRO A 67 -6.42 2.13 -12.73
N ARG A 68 -6.97 1.83 -11.55
CA ARG A 68 -8.39 1.49 -11.34
C ARG A 68 -9.05 2.47 -10.38
N GLN A 69 -10.34 2.65 -10.55
CA GLN A 69 -11.19 3.42 -9.64
C GLN A 69 -11.76 2.51 -8.55
N PRO A 70 -12.10 3.05 -7.36
CA PRO A 70 -12.60 2.24 -6.25
C PRO A 70 -13.91 1.52 -6.57
N GLY A 71 -14.75 2.11 -7.43
CA GLY A 71 -16.01 1.49 -7.87
C GLY A 71 -15.85 0.27 -8.78
N GLU A 72 -14.66 0.02 -9.31
CA GLU A 72 -14.35 -1.17 -10.13
C GLU A 72 -13.90 -2.37 -9.29
N ILE A 73 -13.63 -2.16 -8.00
CA ILE A 73 -13.02 -3.14 -7.10
C ILE A 73 -14.02 -3.55 -6.03
N THR A 74 -14.22 -4.86 -5.88
CA THR A 74 -15.07 -5.41 -4.81
C THR A 74 -14.20 -6.13 -3.79
N PHE A 75 -14.35 -5.79 -2.51
CA PHE A 75 -13.68 -6.55 -1.45
C PHE A 75 -14.37 -7.89 -1.26
N MET A 76 -13.58 -8.96 -1.09
CA MET A 76 -14.15 -10.25 -0.70
C MET A 76 -14.62 -10.16 0.74
N GLU A 77 -15.87 -10.54 0.99
CA GLU A 77 -16.41 -10.65 2.34
C GLU A 77 -15.61 -11.74 3.07
N GLN A 78 -14.94 -11.37 4.17
CA GLN A 78 -14.29 -12.35 5.02
C GLN A 78 -15.38 -13.11 5.76
N ALA A 79 -15.56 -14.38 5.42
CA ALA A 79 -16.37 -15.28 6.25
C ALA A 79 -15.82 -15.24 7.67
N GLN A 80 -16.62 -14.70 8.59
CA GLN A 80 -16.33 -14.65 10.03
C GLN A 80 -16.24 -16.06 10.61
#